data_AF-A0A2P4QI43-F1
#
_entry.id   AF-A0A2P4QI43-F1
#
_cell.length_a   1.000
_cell.length_b   1.000
_cell.length_c   1.000
_cell.angle_alpha   90.00
_cell.angle_beta   90.00
_cell.angle_gamma   90.00
#
_symmetry.space_group_name_H-M   'P 1'
#
loop_
_entity.id
_entity.type
_entity.pdbx_description
1 polymer ?
#
loop_
_entity_poly.entity_id
_entity_poly.type
_entity_poly.pdbx_seq_one_letter_code
_entity_poly.pdbx_strand_id
1 'polypeptide(L)'
;VQSFCRYFNWVKKPSQLDMNTNFHIFKDKIKPMWEDPANANGGKWVISMKSPQLLDRCWSWLVYALVGEELDENDDICGAVMSRRARGDRIAVWVRDKDNVPVINGIG
;
A
#
# COMPACT_ATOMS: atom_id res chain seq x y z
N VAL A 1 7.36 -12.54 9.17
CA VAL A 1 6.84 -13.04 7.87
C VAL A 1 5.82 -14.19 8.00
N GLN A 2 6.18 -15.40 8.48
CA GLN A 2 5.25 -16.56 8.48
C GLN A 2 3.92 -16.33 9.21
N SER A 3 3.95 -15.70 10.40
CA SER A 3 2.73 -15.37 11.15
C SER A 3 1.80 -14.42 10.37
N PHE A 4 2.36 -13.44 9.66
CA PHE A 4 1.59 -12.52 8.82
C PHE A 4 0.94 -13.25 7.64
N CYS A 5 1.72 -14.05 6.90
CA CYS A 5 1.22 -14.80 5.75
C CYS A 5 0.06 -15.73 6.12
N ARG A 6 0.12 -16.33 7.32
CA ARG A 6 -0.99 -17.15 7.84
C ARG A 6 -2.30 -16.38 7.89
N TYR A 7 -2.30 -15.14 8.39
CA TYR A 7 -3.53 -14.32 8.44
C TYR A 7 -3.90 -13.78 7.06
N PHE A 8 -2.92 -13.26 6.32
CA PHE A 8 -3.15 -12.62 5.02
C PHE A 8 -3.78 -13.58 4.01
N ASN A 9 -3.42 -14.87 4.04
CA ASN A 9 -3.99 -15.90 3.17
C ASN A 9 -5.50 -16.11 3.35
N TRP A 10 -6.08 -15.73 4.50
CA TRP A 10 -7.53 -15.82 4.76
C TRP A 10 -8.26 -14.49 4.55
N VAL A 11 -7.54 -13.40 4.28
CA VAL A 11 -8.15 -12.11 3.97
C VAL A 11 -8.76 -12.16 2.57
N LYS A 12 -9.95 -11.56 2.39
CA LYS A 12 -10.56 -11.40 1.08
C LYS A 12 -9.60 -10.71 0.12
N LYS A 13 -9.55 -11.15 -1.12
CA LYS A 13 -8.78 -10.45 -2.15
C LYS A 13 -9.41 -9.08 -2.45
N PRO A 14 -8.62 -8.07 -2.88
CA PRO A 14 -9.14 -6.79 -3.33
C PRO A 14 -10.36 -6.88 -4.24
N SER A 15 -10.31 -7.77 -5.24
CA SER A 15 -11.39 -7.98 -6.21
C SER A 15 -12.71 -8.45 -5.60
N GLN A 16 -12.67 -9.05 -4.40
CA GLN A 16 -13.82 -9.59 -3.67
C GLN A 16 -14.40 -8.59 -2.66
N LEU A 17 -13.82 -7.40 -2.56
CA LEU A 17 -14.34 -6.34 -1.71
C LEU A 17 -15.41 -5.52 -2.42
N ASP A 18 -16.34 -5.02 -1.60
CA ASP A 18 -17.40 -4.12 -2.03
C ASP A 18 -16.81 -2.81 -2.57
N MET A 19 -17.53 -2.22 -3.52
CA MET A 19 -17.17 -0.92 -4.08
C MET A 19 -17.04 0.14 -2.97
N ASN A 20 -16.09 1.06 -3.11
CA ASN A 20 -15.76 2.10 -2.12
C ASN A 20 -15.10 1.58 -0.83
N THR A 21 -14.72 0.30 -0.76
CA THR A 21 -13.90 -0.24 0.32
C THR A 21 -12.43 0.13 0.14
N ASN A 22 -11.72 0.30 1.26
CA ASN A 22 -10.26 0.42 1.28
C ASN A 22 -9.63 -0.70 2.12
N PHE A 23 -8.49 -1.21 1.68
CA PHE A 23 -7.58 -1.95 2.54
C PHE A 23 -6.36 -1.09 2.86
N HIS A 24 -5.96 -1.11 4.13
CA HIS A 24 -4.81 -0.37 4.64
C HIS A 24 -3.83 -1.35 5.26
N ILE A 25 -2.55 -1.20 4.93
CA ILE A 25 -1.43 -1.84 5.62
C ILE A 25 -0.43 -0.74 5.95
N PHE A 26 -0.17 -0.52 7.22
CA PHE A 26 0.74 0.53 7.70
C PHE A 26 1.66 -0.07 8.75
N LYS A 27 2.84 0.54 8.89
CA LYS A 27 3.76 0.19 9.97
C LYS A 27 3.12 0.45 11.32
N ASP A 28 3.62 -0.29 12.32
CA ASP A 28 3.14 -0.14 13.69
C ASP A 28 3.22 1.34 14.12
N LYS A 29 2.19 1.80 14.84
CA LYS A 29 2.02 3.17 15.34
C LYS A 29 1.84 4.27 14.29
N ILE A 30 1.82 3.96 12.98
CA ILE A 30 1.47 4.93 11.94
C ILE A 30 0.01 4.77 11.57
N LYS A 31 -0.79 5.81 11.78
CA LYS A 31 -2.19 5.82 11.36
C LYS A 31 -2.30 6.10 9.86
N PRO A 32 -3.25 5.48 9.14
CA PRO A 32 -3.46 5.68 7.71
C PRO A 32 -4.17 7.02 7.42
N MET A 33 -3.63 8.13 7.92
CA MET A 33 -4.22 9.46 7.85
C MET A 33 -3.14 10.54 7.69
N TRP A 34 -3.48 11.64 7.03
CA TRP A 34 -2.49 12.70 6.71
C TRP A 34 -2.07 13.50 7.93
N GLU A 35 -2.89 13.47 8.99
CA GLU A 35 -2.63 14.12 10.28
C GLU A 35 -1.60 13.37 11.13
N ASP A 36 -1.28 12.12 10.79
CA ASP A 36 -0.23 11.39 11.47
C ASP A 36 1.13 12.07 11.20
N PRO A 37 1.96 12.33 12.21
CA PRO A 37 3.24 13.00 12.03
C PRO A 37 4.15 12.34 10.99
N ALA A 38 4.07 11.02 10.84
CA ALA A 38 4.85 10.28 9.84
C ALA A 38 4.38 10.51 8.40
N ASN A 39 3.13 10.93 8.19
CA ASN A 39 2.55 11.16 6.87
C ASN A 39 2.42 12.65 6.53
N ALA A 40 2.51 13.55 7.51
CA ALA A 40 2.18 14.97 7.37
C ALA A 40 3.02 15.72 6.32
N ASN A 41 4.31 15.40 6.23
CA ASN A 41 5.24 15.96 5.24
C ASN A 41 5.39 15.06 4.00
N GLY A 42 4.65 13.96 3.99
CA GLY A 42 4.79 12.89 3.02
C GLY A 42 3.98 13.09 1.76
N GLY A 43 3.84 11.98 1.05
CA GLY A 43 3.09 11.91 -0.19
C GLY A 43 2.55 10.51 -0.43
N LYS A 44 1.87 10.34 -1.56
CA LYS A 44 1.47 9.01 -2.03
C LYS A 44 1.79 8.84 -3.51
N TRP A 45 2.47 7.76 -3.83
CA TRP A 45 2.62 7.29 -5.21
C TRP A 45 1.42 6.41 -5.55
N VAL A 46 0.71 6.70 -6.65
CA VAL A 46 -0.60 6.10 -6.94
C VAL A 46 -0.64 5.51 -8.33
N ILE A 47 -1.06 4.24 -8.42
CA ILE A 47 -1.39 3.57 -9.67
C ILE A 47 -2.88 3.27 -9.73
N SER A 48 -3.48 3.46 -10.91
CA SER A 48 -4.87 3.13 -11.18
C SER A 48 -4.94 1.99 -12.17
N MET A 49 -5.82 1.02 -11.93
CA MET A 49 -5.98 -0.16 -12.78
C MET A 49 -7.44 -0.59 -12.88
N LYS A 50 -7.78 -1.25 -13.99
CA LYS A 50 -9.15 -1.73 -14.26
C LYS A 50 -9.29 -3.25 -14.19
N SER A 51 -8.18 -3.99 -14.23
CA SER A 51 -8.19 -5.46 -14.17
C SER A 51 -8.23 -5.93 -12.71
N PRO A 52 -9.28 -6.64 -12.28
CA PRO A 52 -9.35 -7.18 -10.92
C PRO A 52 -8.25 -8.22 -10.63
N GLN A 53 -7.89 -9.03 -11.63
CA GLN A 53 -6.84 -10.05 -11.46
C GLN A 53 -5.46 -9.41 -11.33
N LEU A 54 -5.20 -8.33 -12.05
CA LEU A 54 -3.97 -7.55 -11.88
C LEU A 54 -3.94 -6.89 -10.50
N LEU A 55 -5.06 -6.32 -10.05
CA LEU A 55 -5.18 -5.71 -8.73
C LEU A 55 -4.84 -6.69 -7.60
N ASP A 56 -5.42 -7.89 -7.63
CA ASP A 56 -5.16 -8.91 -6.62
C ASP A 56 -3.69 -9.30 -6.54
N ARG A 57 -3.03 -9.46 -7.70
CA ARG A 57 -1.60 -9.80 -7.78
C ARG A 57 -0.72 -8.65 -7.31
N CYS A 58 -0.93 -7.44 -7.83
CA CYS A 58 -0.14 -6.27 -7.47
C CYS A 58 -0.27 -5.96 -5.97
N TRP A 59 -1.48 -6.04 -5.41
CA TRP A 59 -1.68 -5.83 -3.98
C TRP A 59 -0.95 -6.88 -3.14
N SER A 60 -1.06 -8.16 -3.50
CA SER A 60 -0.40 -9.24 -2.75
C SER A 60 1.11 -9.11 -2.79
N TRP A 61 1.69 -8.83 -3.96
CA TRP A 61 3.13 -8.62 -4.11
C TRP A 61 3.62 -7.41 -3.34
N LEU A 62 2.90 -6.28 -3.40
CA LEU A 62 3.25 -5.09 -2.63
C LEU A 62 3.24 -5.39 -1.13
N VAL A 63 2.20 -6.07 -0.63
CA VAL A 63 2.11 -6.45 0.79
C VAL A 63 3.28 -7.35 1.20
N TYR A 64 3.64 -8.34 0.37
CA TYR A 64 4.79 -9.20 0.65
C TYR A 64 6.11 -8.45 0.63
N ALA A 65 6.33 -7.55 -0.35
CA ALA A 65 7.54 -6.74 -0.43
C ALA A 65 7.68 -5.79 0.77
N LEU A 66 6.57 -5.22 1.26
CA LEU A 66 6.57 -4.38 2.47
C LEU A 66 6.85 -5.18 3.74
N VAL A 67 6.21 -6.34 3.92
CA VAL A 67 6.40 -7.19 5.11
C VAL A 67 7.75 -7.92 5.09
N GLY A 68 8.31 -8.14 3.90
CA GLY A 68 9.64 -8.70 3.68
C GLY A 68 10.77 -7.67 3.75
N GLU A 69 10.45 -6.38 3.91
CA GLU A 69 11.42 -5.27 3.93
C GLU A 69 12.24 -5.13 2.63
N GLU A 70 11.74 -5.66 1.50
CA GLU A 70 12.43 -5.62 0.20
C GLU A 70 12.26 -4.27 -0.53
N LEU A 71 11.15 -3.57 -0.26
CA LEU A 71 10.81 -2.30 -0.93
C LEU A 71 11.27 -1.06 -0.14
N ASP A 72 11.76 -1.24 1.08
CA ASP A 72 11.84 -0.15 2.06
C ASP A 72 13.06 -0.23 2.98
N GLU A 73 14.24 -0.33 2.38
CA GLU A 73 15.52 -0.48 3.10
C GLU A 73 15.82 0.70 4.04
N ASN A 74 15.34 1.90 3.72
CA ASN A 74 15.65 3.15 4.44
C ASN A 74 14.52 3.65 5.36
N ASP A 75 13.48 2.84 5.59
CA ASP A 75 12.29 3.24 6.36
C ASP A 75 11.57 4.48 5.78
N ASP A 76 11.57 4.66 4.46
CA ASP A 76 10.91 5.79 3.79
C ASP A 76 9.39 5.56 3.59
N ILE A 77 8.94 4.30 3.57
CA ILE A 77 7.53 3.97 3.35
C ILE A 77 6.76 3.88 4.69
N CYS A 78 5.62 4.56 4.76
CA CYS A 78 4.71 4.51 5.90
C CYS A 78 3.75 3.30 5.82
N GLY A 79 3.30 2.99 4.61
CA GLY A 79 2.29 1.98 4.36
C GLY A 79 1.73 2.03 2.95
N ALA A 80 0.70 1.23 2.69
CA ALA A 80 0.00 1.20 1.43
C ALA A 80 -1.52 1.09 1.61
N VAL A 81 -2.24 1.57 0.60
CA VAL A 81 -3.70 1.57 0.53
C VAL A 81 -4.16 1.02 -0.80
N MET A 82 -5.03 0.01 -0.77
CA MET A 82 -5.82 -0.42 -1.92
C MET A 82 -7.23 0.17 -1.81
N SER A 83 -7.75 0.71 -2.90
CA SER A 83 -9.05 1.38 -2.96
C SER A 83 -9.90 0.84 -4.11
N ARG A 84 -11.07 0.30 -3.78
CA ARG A 84 -12.07 -0.14 -4.76
C ARG A 84 -12.90 1.03 -5.25
N ARG A 85 -12.91 1.33 -6.55
CA ARG A 85 -13.59 2.53 -7.10
C ARG A 85 -14.22 2.26 -8.46
N ALA A 86 -15.38 2.88 -8.70
CA ALA A 86 -16.17 2.64 -9.91
C ALA A 86 -15.45 3.03 -11.21
N ARG A 87 -14.55 4.03 -11.16
CA ARG A 87 -13.80 4.52 -12.33
C ARG A 87 -12.44 3.83 -12.51
N GLY A 88 -12.15 2.80 -11.73
CA GLY A 88 -10.88 2.10 -11.69
C GLY A 88 -10.31 2.06 -10.29
N ASP A 89 -9.88 0.87 -9.89
CA ASP A 89 -9.30 0.60 -8.58
C ASP A 89 -7.89 1.21 -8.49
N ARG A 90 -7.45 1.48 -7.26
CA ARG A 90 -6.18 2.17 -7.01
C ARG A 90 -5.35 1.44 -5.97
N ILE A 91 -4.03 1.46 -6.16
CA ILE A 91 -3.04 1.15 -5.13
C ILE A 91 -2.24 2.42 -4.91
N ALA A 92 -2.04 2.78 -3.64
CA ALA A 92 -1.27 3.94 -3.23
C ALA A 92 -0.22 3.53 -2.19
N VAL A 93 1.05 3.87 -2.42
CA VAL A 93 2.15 3.72 -1.45
C VAL A 93 2.38 5.07 -0.79
N TRP A 94 2.35 5.12 0.54
CA TRP A 94 2.55 6.32 1.34
C TRP A 94 4.01 6.43 1.76
N VAL A 95 4.62 7.57 1.49
CA VAL A 95 6.02 7.87 1.82
C VAL A 95 6.10 8.97 2.86
N ARG A 96 7.13 8.94 3.70
CA ARG A 96 7.35 9.92 4.79
C ARG A 96 7.69 11.31 4.29
N ASP A 97 8.43 11.38 3.19
CA ASP A 97 8.93 12.62 2.59
C ASP A 97 8.64 12.63 1.10
N LYS A 98 7.89 13.64 0.65
CA LYS A 98 7.56 13.84 -0.77
C LYS A 98 8.72 14.45 -1.57
N ASP A 99 9.70 15.05 -0.90
CA ASP A 99 10.82 15.75 -1.53
C ASP A 99 12.01 14.80 -1.77
N ASN A 100 11.97 13.59 -1.22
CA ASN A 100 12.93 12.52 -1.52
C ASN A 100 12.62 11.83 -2.86
N VAL A 101 12.78 12.59 -3.95
CA VAL A 101 12.49 12.16 -5.32
C VAL A 101 13.21 10.86 -5.74
N PRO A 102 14.50 10.63 -5.38
CA PRO A 102 15.17 9.37 -5.74
C PRO A 102 14.45 8.13 -5.18
N VAL A 103 13.99 8.18 -3.93
CA VAL A 103 13.26 7.07 -3.31
C VAL A 103 11.90 6.89 -3.97
N ILE A 104 11.18 7.98 -4.24
CA ILE A 104 9.87 7.93 -4.89
C ILE A 104 9.98 7.29 -6.29
N ASN A 105 11.03 7.64 -7.05
CA ASN A 105 11.30 7.04 -8.36
C ASN A 105 11.80 5.58 -8.26
N GLY A 106 12.35 5.17 -7.13
CA GLY A 106 12.75 3.78 -6.89
C GLY A 106 11.56 2.83 -6.68
N ILE A 107 10.39 3.34 -6.32
CA ILE A 107 9.17 2.55 -6.11
C ILE A 107 8.61 2.01 -7.43
N GLY A 108 8.84 2.69 -8.57
CA GLY A 108 8.35 2.27 -9.89
C GLY A 108 8.78 3.13 -11.06
#